data_AF-A0A643EU02-F1
#
_entry.id   AF-A0A643EU02-F1
#
_cell.length_a   1.000
_cell.length_b   1.000
_cell.length_c   1.000
_cell.angle_alpha   90.00
_cell.angle_beta   90.00
_cell.angle_gamma   90.00
#
_symmetry.space_group_name_H-M   'P 1'
#
loop_
_entity.id
_entity.type
_entity.pdbx_description
1 polymer ?
#
loop_
_entity_poly.entity_id
_entity_poly.type
_entity_poly.pdbx_seq_one_letter_code
_entity_poly.pdbx_strand_id
1 'polypeptide(L)'
;MSETALSIKAIEVEHAWRYFEIHSKQRMTLFNYFVAIAGLIIASVGASAQANYLFVSGSLGILLILVSWIFWKLDQRMSFLVKNAEEKYCLIESSDLKSAMIFTEEPSKFYEVNKYKGYFGSQWTVGRSFRALFLLMAAVGIITAIFSVFRIFEFVPNDEFNELQIIHVRYVYIT
;
A
#
# COMPACT_ATOMS: atom_id res chain seq x y z
N MET A 1 46.82 -6.28 -19.90
CA MET A 1 46.17 -6.51 -18.58
C MET A 1 45.34 -5.33 -18.07
N SER A 2 45.65 -4.08 -18.46
CA SER A 2 44.85 -2.89 -18.04
C SER A 2 43.46 -2.82 -18.70
N GLU A 3 43.37 -3.12 -19.99
CA GLU A 3 42.16 -2.87 -20.80
C GLU A 3 40.99 -3.82 -20.49
N THR A 4 41.28 -5.09 -20.21
CA THR A 4 40.28 -6.09 -19.82
C THR A 4 39.72 -5.86 -18.42
N ALA A 5 40.55 -5.40 -17.47
CA ALA A 5 40.09 -5.07 -16.12
C ALA A 5 39.18 -3.84 -16.12
N LEU A 6 39.46 -2.86 -16.98
CA LEU A 6 38.62 -1.68 -17.15
C LEU A 6 37.25 -2.05 -17.74
N SER A 7 37.21 -2.97 -18.72
CA SER A 7 35.95 -3.39 -19.34
C SER A 7 35.06 -4.20 -18.38
N ILE A 8 35.65 -5.06 -17.54
CA ILE A 8 34.90 -5.85 -16.55
C ILE A 8 34.22 -4.92 -15.53
N LYS A 9 34.95 -3.92 -15.01
CA LYS A 9 34.38 -2.93 -14.09
C LYS A 9 33.23 -2.13 -14.70
N ALA A 10 33.38 -1.72 -15.96
CA ALA A 10 32.31 -1.01 -16.68
C ALA A 10 31.04 -1.87 -16.79
N ILE A 11 31.19 -3.18 -17.01
CA ILE A 11 30.07 -4.14 -17.05
C ILE A 11 29.43 -4.30 -15.67
N GLU A 12 30.22 -4.35 -14.59
CA GLU A 12 29.72 -4.46 -13.22
C GLU A 12 28.89 -3.23 -12.80
N VAL A 13 29.37 -2.03 -13.11
CA VAL A 13 28.66 -0.77 -12.92
C VAL A 13 27.34 -0.78 -13.69
N GLU A 14 27.39 -1.04 -15.00
CA GLU A 14 26.20 -1.07 -15.86
C GLU A 14 25.18 -2.12 -15.40
N HIS A 15 25.64 -3.30 -14.99
CA HIS A 15 24.76 -4.35 -14.50
C HIS A 15 24.04 -3.94 -13.21
N ALA A 16 24.77 -3.39 -12.24
CA ALA A 16 24.17 -2.85 -11.03
C ALA A 16 23.16 -1.73 -11.35
N TRP A 17 23.44 -0.91 -12.38
CA TRP A 17 22.63 0.28 -12.68
C TRP A 17 21.29 -0.15 -13.22
N ARG A 18 21.37 -1.06 -14.19
CA ARG A 18 20.22 -1.64 -14.84
C ARG A 18 19.37 -2.43 -13.84
N TYR A 19 20.00 -3.11 -12.90
CA TYR A 19 19.28 -3.81 -11.82
C TYR A 19 18.52 -2.83 -10.91
N PHE A 20 19.17 -1.73 -10.47
CA PHE A 20 18.53 -0.65 -9.72
C PHE A 20 17.37 -0.01 -10.50
N GLU A 21 17.61 0.32 -11.77
CA GLU A 21 16.64 0.97 -12.64
C GLU A 21 15.39 0.10 -12.85
N ILE A 22 15.57 -1.20 -13.10
CA ILE A 22 14.46 -2.14 -13.27
C ILE A 22 13.60 -2.19 -12.00
N HIS A 23 14.21 -2.37 -10.84
CA HIS A 23 13.45 -2.54 -9.60
C HIS A 23 12.81 -1.24 -9.08
N SER A 24 13.48 -0.10 -9.28
CA SER A 24 12.89 1.21 -8.96
C SER A 24 11.68 1.52 -9.84
N LYS A 25 11.74 1.23 -11.15
CA LYS A 25 10.60 1.36 -12.07
C LYS A 25 9.46 0.41 -11.71
N GLN A 26 9.76 -0.85 -11.45
CA GLN A 26 8.75 -1.83 -11.03
C GLN A 26 7.99 -1.38 -9.78
N ARG A 27 8.68 -0.75 -8.82
CA ARG A 27 8.06 -0.20 -7.61
C ARG A 27 7.02 0.88 -7.92
N MET A 28 7.32 1.79 -8.86
CA MET A 28 6.38 2.82 -9.29
C MET A 28 5.17 2.23 -10.03
N THR A 29 5.40 1.23 -10.88
CA THR A 29 4.31 0.52 -11.58
C THR A 29 3.36 -0.19 -10.60
N LEU A 30 3.89 -0.88 -9.60
CA LEU A 30 3.08 -1.53 -8.57
C LEU A 30 2.23 -0.53 -7.78
N PHE A 31 2.79 0.64 -7.46
CA PHE A 31 2.05 1.71 -6.80
C PHE A 31 0.88 2.21 -7.66
N ASN A 32 1.09 2.43 -8.95
CA ASN A 32 0.03 2.87 -9.87
C ASN A 32 -1.10 1.84 -9.96
N TYR A 33 -0.78 0.54 -10.02
CA TYR A 33 -1.79 -0.52 -10.00
C TYR A 33 -2.55 -0.56 -8.67
N PHE A 34 -1.86 -0.39 -7.55
CA PHE A 34 -2.53 -0.31 -6.25
C PHE A 34 -3.56 0.81 -6.21
N VAL A 35 -3.18 2.03 -6.60
CA VAL A 35 -4.08 3.19 -6.58
C VAL A 35 -5.29 2.97 -7.48
N ALA A 36 -5.09 2.39 -8.67
CA ALA A 36 -6.19 2.07 -9.58
C ALA A 36 -7.17 1.06 -8.96
N ILE A 37 -6.66 -0.05 -8.41
CA ILE A 37 -7.50 -1.09 -7.79
C ILE A 37 -8.18 -0.57 -6.53
N ALA A 38 -7.47 0.15 -5.66
CA ALA A 38 -8.02 0.73 -4.45
C ALA A 38 -9.13 1.75 -4.76
N GLY A 39 -8.89 2.63 -5.75
CA GLY A 39 -9.89 3.58 -6.23
C GLY A 39 -11.14 2.91 -6.77
N LEU A 40 -10.97 1.82 -7.54
CA LEU A 40 -12.09 1.02 -8.05
C LEU A 40 -12.89 0.40 -6.90
N ILE A 41 -12.23 -0.22 -5.93
CA ILE A 41 -12.91 -0.85 -4.78
C ILE A 41 -13.67 0.21 -3.97
N ILE A 42 -13.07 1.38 -3.70
CA ILE A 42 -13.73 2.47 -2.98
C ILE A 42 -14.98 2.95 -3.74
N ALA A 43 -14.90 3.09 -5.06
CA ALA A 43 -16.05 3.45 -5.89
C ALA A 43 -17.16 2.37 -5.82
N SER A 44 -16.78 1.09 -5.87
CA SER A 44 -17.72 -0.03 -5.73
C SER A 44 -18.36 -0.11 -4.35
N VAL A 45 -17.62 0.22 -3.28
CA VAL A 45 -18.15 0.37 -1.92
C VAL A 45 -19.20 1.49 -1.89
N GLY A 46 -18.88 2.66 -2.46
CA GLY A 46 -19.82 3.79 -2.51
C GLY A 46 -21.10 3.46 -3.30
N ALA A 47 -20.98 2.77 -4.43
CA ALA A 47 -22.12 2.36 -5.25
C ALA A 47 -22.98 1.29 -4.57
N SER A 48 -22.36 0.26 -3.97
CA SER A 48 -23.08 -0.81 -3.27
C SER A 48 -23.77 -0.33 -1.99
N ALA A 49 -23.16 0.63 -1.26
CA ALA A 49 -23.78 1.27 -0.11
C ALA A 49 -25.03 2.09 -0.50
N GLN A 50 -24.99 2.83 -1.62
CA GLN A 50 -26.15 3.59 -2.12
C GLN A 50 -27.32 2.68 -2.52
N ALA A 51 -27.02 1.50 -3.07
CA ALA A 51 -28.02 0.52 -3.44
C ALA A 51 -28.49 -0.37 -2.27
N ASN A 52 -28.10 -0.07 -1.02
CA ASN A 52 -28.38 -0.86 0.19
C ASN A 52 -27.88 -2.32 0.14
N TYR A 53 -26.92 -2.66 -0.73
CA TYR A 53 -26.27 -3.96 -0.75
C TYR A 53 -25.16 -4.03 0.31
N LEU A 54 -25.54 -3.99 1.59
CA LEU A 54 -24.63 -3.88 2.73
C LEU A 54 -23.63 -5.04 2.83
N PHE A 55 -24.05 -6.27 2.51
CA PHE A 55 -23.16 -7.43 2.45
C PHE A 55 -22.07 -7.27 1.39
N VAL A 56 -22.43 -6.73 0.22
CA VAL A 56 -21.47 -6.48 -0.88
C VAL A 56 -20.49 -5.39 -0.47
N SER A 57 -20.97 -4.28 0.08
CA SER A 57 -20.13 -3.19 0.59
C SER A 57 -19.14 -3.66 1.66
N GLY A 58 -19.59 -4.47 2.62
CA GLY A 58 -18.73 -5.06 3.65
C GLY A 58 -17.68 -6.01 3.06
N SER A 59 -18.05 -6.87 2.11
CA SER A 59 -17.13 -7.78 1.44
C SER A 59 -16.04 -7.04 0.65
N LEU A 60 -16.40 -5.91 0.01
CA LEU A 60 -15.46 -5.04 -0.71
C LEU A 60 -14.52 -4.29 0.26
N GLY A 61 -14.99 -3.91 1.44
CA GLY A 61 -14.14 -3.37 2.51
C GLY A 61 -13.08 -4.37 2.96
N ILE A 62 -13.46 -5.64 3.16
CA ILE A 62 -12.52 -6.73 3.47
C ILE A 62 -11.54 -6.96 2.33
N LEU A 63 -12.01 -6.93 1.08
CA LEU A 63 -11.16 -7.03 -0.10
C LEU A 63 -10.12 -5.91 -0.15
N LEU A 64 -10.50 -4.67 0.19
CA LEU A 64 -9.58 -3.53 0.24
C LEU A 64 -8.45 -3.74 1.27
N ILE A 65 -8.77 -4.32 2.43
CA ILE A 65 -7.78 -4.69 3.46
C ILE A 65 -6.80 -5.73 2.90
N LEU A 66 -7.31 -6.81 2.29
CA LEU A 66 -6.49 -7.88 1.72
C LEU A 66 -5.58 -7.35 0.61
N VAL A 67 -6.11 -6.57 -0.32
CA VAL A 67 -5.33 -5.94 -1.39
C VAL A 67 -4.25 -5.03 -0.81
N SER A 68 -4.59 -4.18 0.17
CA SER A 68 -3.60 -3.30 0.83
C SER A 68 -2.48 -4.09 1.50
N TRP A 69 -2.80 -5.22 2.14
CA TRP A 69 -1.81 -6.10 2.76
C TRP A 69 -0.90 -6.78 1.73
N ILE A 70 -1.45 -7.32 0.64
CA ILE A 70 -0.69 -7.94 -0.44
C ILE A 70 0.29 -6.94 -1.07
N PHE A 71 -0.21 -5.76 -1.44
CA PHE A 71 0.63 -4.72 -2.05
C PHE A 71 1.68 -4.18 -1.08
N TRP A 72 1.37 -4.08 0.21
CA TRP A 72 2.36 -3.74 1.23
C TRP A 72 3.52 -4.75 1.27
N LYS A 73 3.23 -6.05 1.19
CA LYS A 73 4.27 -7.10 1.14
C LYS A 73 5.09 -7.07 -0.14
N LEU A 74 4.45 -6.81 -1.28
CA LEU A 74 5.16 -6.65 -2.56
C LEU A 74 6.10 -5.42 -2.54
N ASP A 75 5.65 -4.30 -1.99
CA ASP A 75 6.47 -3.09 -1.84
C ASP A 75 7.68 -3.30 -0.92
N GLN A 76 7.51 -4.06 0.17
CA GLN A 76 8.63 -4.43 1.06
C GLN A 76 9.73 -5.18 0.29
N ARG A 77 9.35 -6.18 -0.51
CA ARG A 77 10.30 -6.96 -1.32
C ARG A 77 10.99 -6.08 -2.35
N MET A 78 10.25 -5.23 -3.08
CA MET A 78 10.84 -4.37 -4.10
C MET A 78 11.80 -3.34 -3.49
N SER A 79 11.41 -2.75 -2.36
CA SER A 79 12.26 -1.81 -1.61
C SER A 79 13.56 -2.46 -1.14
N PHE A 80 13.53 -3.74 -0.76
CA PHE A 80 14.73 -4.49 -0.39
C PHE A 80 15.67 -4.69 -1.58
N LEU A 81 15.14 -5.05 -2.76
CA LEU A 81 15.95 -5.27 -3.96
C LEU A 81 16.62 -3.97 -4.44
N VAL A 82 15.89 -2.85 -4.39
CA VAL A 82 16.43 -1.51 -4.72
C VAL A 82 17.56 -1.16 -3.76
N LYS A 83 17.37 -1.32 -2.45
CA LYS A 83 18.43 -1.06 -1.46
C LYS A 83 19.65 -1.95 -1.63
N ASN A 84 19.45 -3.22 -1.95
CA ASN A 84 20.56 -4.12 -2.23
C ASN A 84 21.36 -3.67 -3.47
N ALA A 85 20.69 -3.12 -4.49
CA ALA A 85 21.35 -2.53 -5.65
C ALA A 85 22.14 -1.27 -5.27
N GLU A 86 21.54 -0.37 -4.48
CA GLU A 86 22.17 0.85 -3.95
C GLU A 86 23.43 0.50 -3.13
N GLU A 87 23.36 -0.47 -2.23
CA GLU A 87 24.49 -0.91 -1.41
C GLU A 87 25.66 -1.42 -2.26
N LYS A 88 25.38 -2.20 -3.32
CA LYS A 88 26.42 -2.64 -4.26
C LYS A 88 27.01 -1.46 -5.05
N TYR A 89 26.20 -0.47 -5.37
CA TYR A 89 26.65 0.75 -6.03
C TYR A 89 27.57 1.60 -5.17
N CYS A 90 27.22 1.82 -3.90
CA CYS A 90 28.05 2.56 -2.95
C CYS A 90 29.44 1.93 -2.80
N LEU A 91 29.53 0.60 -2.80
CA LEU A 91 30.81 -0.10 -2.74
C LEU A 91 31.70 0.21 -3.96
N ILE A 92 31.11 0.31 -5.15
CA ILE A 92 31.84 0.63 -6.39
C ILE A 92 32.19 2.13 -6.46
N GLU A 93 31.27 3.01 -6.04
CA GLU A 93 31.52 4.47 -5.99
C GLU A 93 32.65 4.82 -5.04
N SER A 94 32.63 4.24 -3.83
CA SER A 94 33.62 4.53 -2.78
C SER A 94 35.04 4.05 -3.13
N SER A 95 35.18 3.02 -3.96
CA SER A 95 36.47 2.51 -4.39
C SER A 95 37.07 3.26 -5.59
N ASP A 96 36.27 3.61 -6.61
CA ASP A 96 36.79 4.04 -7.91
C ASP A 96 36.25 5.40 -8.42
N LEU A 97 35.10 5.90 -7.93
CA LEU A 97 34.40 7.06 -8.50
C LEU A 97 34.14 8.16 -7.46
N LYS A 98 35.21 8.65 -6.82
CA LYS A 98 35.13 9.73 -5.81
C LYS A 98 34.47 11.03 -6.29
N SER A 99 34.44 11.27 -7.60
CA SER A 99 33.83 12.47 -8.21
C SER A 99 32.31 12.35 -8.44
N ALA A 100 31.73 11.14 -8.34
CA ALA A 100 30.34 10.86 -8.70
C ALA A 100 29.64 10.06 -7.59
N MET A 101 29.83 10.46 -6.33
CA MET A 101 29.26 9.79 -5.15
C MET A 101 27.79 10.15 -4.92
N ILE A 102 26.89 9.69 -5.79
CA ILE A 102 25.46 10.03 -5.68
C ILE A 102 24.82 9.23 -4.55
N PHE A 103 25.03 7.91 -4.52
CA PHE A 103 24.43 7.03 -3.50
C PHE A 103 25.19 7.07 -2.17
N THR A 104 26.51 7.29 -2.22
CA THR A 104 27.35 7.31 -1.02
C THR A 104 27.13 8.57 -0.17
N GLU A 105 26.84 9.72 -0.79
CA GLU A 105 26.56 10.99 -0.08
C GLU A 105 25.08 11.17 0.31
N GLU A 106 24.18 10.36 -0.23
CA GLU A 106 22.74 10.50 0.03
C GLU A 106 22.39 10.36 1.53
N PRO A 107 22.92 9.39 2.30
CA PRO A 107 22.57 9.23 3.71
C PRO A 107 23.01 10.41 4.58
N SER A 108 24.19 10.98 4.31
CA SER A 108 24.71 12.12 5.07
C SER A 108 23.93 13.39 4.76
N LYS A 109 23.65 13.66 3.47
CA LYS A 109 22.79 14.79 3.06
C LYS A 109 21.36 14.66 3.62
N PHE A 110 20.78 13.45 3.59
CA PHE A 110 19.47 13.21 4.16
C PHE A 110 19.42 13.48 5.67
N TYR A 111 20.46 13.07 6.40
CA TYR A 111 20.60 13.35 7.82
C TYR A 111 20.73 14.85 8.09
N GLU A 112 21.59 15.56 7.36
CA GLU A 112 21.81 17.00 7.52
C GLU A 112 20.53 17.82 7.26
N VAL A 113 19.80 17.49 6.20
CA VAL A 113 18.54 18.16 5.84
C VAL A 113 17.44 17.93 6.87
N ASN A 114 17.45 16.78 7.57
CA ASN A 114 16.42 16.43 8.55
C ASN A 114 16.82 16.70 10.00
N LYS A 115 18.09 16.96 10.30
CA LYS A 115 18.60 17.15 11.67
C LYS A 115 17.88 18.25 12.45
N TYR A 116 17.44 19.31 11.77
CA TYR A 116 16.79 20.47 12.39
C TYR A 116 15.31 20.61 12.06
N LYS A 117 14.74 19.64 11.35
CA LYS A 117 13.32 19.69 10.94
C LYS A 117 12.48 18.83 11.89
N GLY A 118 11.39 19.40 12.39
CA GLY A 118 10.39 18.66 13.17
C GLY A 118 9.71 17.56 12.36
N TYR A 119 8.83 16.79 13.01
CA TYR A 119 8.18 15.60 12.42
C TYR A 119 7.45 15.88 11.08
N PHE A 120 6.87 17.07 10.94
CA PHE A 120 6.19 17.53 9.72
C PHE A 120 7.14 18.16 8.67
N GLY A 121 8.33 18.61 9.05
CA GLY A 121 9.30 19.24 8.14
C GLY A 121 10.32 18.26 7.56
N SER A 122 10.52 17.10 8.20
CA SER A 122 11.46 16.07 7.74
C SER A 122 11.07 15.58 6.35
N GLN A 123 12.04 15.36 5.47
CA GLN A 123 11.82 14.64 4.22
C GLN A 123 11.47 13.18 4.54
N TRP A 124 10.33 12.72 3.99
CA TRP A 124 9.90 11.34 4.14
C TRP A 124 10.59 10.48 3.09
N THR A 125 11.11 9.32 3.49
CA THR A 125 11.60 8.35 2.52
C THR A 125 10.42 7.78 1.74
N VAL A 126 10.61 7.52 0.45
CA VAL A 126 9.57 6.93 -0.43
C VAL A 126 8.97 5.66 0.18
N GLY A 127 9.81 4.86 0.87
CA GLY A 127 9.41 3.71 1.68
C GLY A 127 8.38 4.00 2.76
N ARG A 128 8.47 5.14 3.46
CA ARG A 128 7.52 5.52 4.52
C ARG A 128 6.20 6.01 3.95
N SER A 129 6.23 6.81 2.87
CA SER A 129 5.03 7.34 2.23
C SER A 129 4.12 6.22 1.71
N PHE A 130 4.69 5.18 1.08
CA PHE A 130 3.91 4.06 0.57
C PHE A 130 3.29 3.22 1.70
N ARG A 131 4.07 2.94 2.76
CA ARG A 131 3.56 2.25 3.95
C ARG A 131 2.41 3.00 4.61
N ALA A 132 2.51 4.32 4.73
CA ALA A 132 1.43 5.15 5.24
C ALA A 132 0.17 5.04 4.38
N LEU A 133 0.31 5.07 3.04
CA LEU A 133 -0.82 4.92 2.14
C LEU A 133 -1.51 3.56 2.28
N PHE A 134 -0.76 2.44 2.30
CA PHE A 134 -1.34 1.11 2.48
C PHE A 134 -2.09 0.98 3.82
N LEU A 135 -1.54 1.55 4.89
CA LEU A 135 -2.20 1.58 6.20
C LEU A 135 -3.48 2.42 6.19
N LEU A 136 -3.46 3.58 5.54
CA LEU A 136 -4.66 4.41 5.39
C LEU A 136 -5.76 3.66 4.62
N MET A 137 -5.42 3.01 3.52
CA MET A 137 -6.39 2.26 2.71
C MET A 137 -6.94 1.02 3.45
N ALA A 138 -6.10 0.33 4.21
CA ALA A 138 -6.55 -0.74 5.10
C ALA A 138 -7.49 -0.22 6.19
N ALA A 139 -7.19 0.94 6.79
CA ALA A 139 -8.07 1.58 7.78
C ALA A 139 -9.42 1.96 7.18
N VAL A 140 -9.44 2.52 5.96
CA VAL A 140 -10.68 2.76 5.21
C VAL A 140 -11.48 1.47 5.03
N GLY A 141 -10.83 0.39 4.60
CA GLY A 141 -11.49 -0.92 4.46
C GLY A 141 -12.10 -1.45 5.77
N ILE A 142 -11.39 -1.28 6.90
CA ILE A 142 -11.89 -1.64 8.24
C ILE A 142 -13.13 -0.80 8.59
N ILE A 143 -13.05 0.53 8.40
CA ILE A 143 -14.17 1.44 8.68
C ILE A 143 -15.40 1.05 7.85
N THR A 144 -15.23 0.75 6.56
CA THR A 144 -16.31 0.31 5.67
C THR A 144 -16.93 -1.01 6.13
N ALA A 145 -16.11 -1.98 6.51
CA ALA A 145 -16.58 -3.29 6.97
C ALA A 145 -17.39 -3.14 8.27
N ILE A 146 -16.86 -2.39 9.24
CA ILE A 146 -17.53 -2.09 10.51
C ILE A 146 -18.86 -1.36 10.28
N PHE A 147 -18.85 -0.30 9.45
CA PHE A 147 -20.04 0.46 9.11
C PHE A 147 -21.13 -0.42 8.48
N SER A 148 -20.74 -1.34 7.58
CA SER A 148 -21.67 -2.27 6.95
C SER A 148 -22.30 -3.23 7.97
N VAL A 149 -21.49 -3.73 8.92
CA VAL A 149 -21.99 -4.61 10.00
C VAL A 149 -22.97 -3.86 10.91
N PHE A 150 -22.64 -2.64 11.37
CA PHE A 150 -23.56 -1.84 12.18
C PHE A 150 -24.88 -1.55 11.46
N ARG A 151 -24.84 -1.17 10.18
CA ARG A 151 -26.05 -0.95 9.38
C ARG A 151 -26.91 -2.20 9.22
N ILE A 152 -26.30 -3.39 9.09
CA ILE A 152 -27.04 -4.65 9.06
C ILE A 152 -27.72 -4.89 10.41
N PHE A 153 -27.03 -4.68 11.53
CA PHE A 153 -27.61 -4.83 12.87
C PHE A 153 -28.71 -3.81 13.18
N GLU A 154 -28.65 -2.59 12.65
CA GLU A 154 -29.74 -1.59 12.75
C GLU A 154 -30.93 -1.88 11.83
N PHE A 155 -30.72 -2.57 10.72
CA PHE A 155 -31.77 -2.99 9.79
C PHE A 155 -32.51 -4.25 10.27
N VAL A 156 -31.81 -5.16 10.95
CA VAL A 156 -32.34 -6.45 11.44
C VAL A 156 -33.15 -6.43 12.76
N PRO A 157 -33.31 -5.37 13.59
CA PRO A 157 -33.86 -5.53 14.94
C PRO A 157 -35.35 -5.20 15.11
N ASN A 158 -36.19 -5.04 14.07
CA ASN A 158 -37.62 -4.71 14.31
C ASN A 158 -38.71 -5.38 13.46
N ASP A 159 -38.42 -5.98 12.30
CA ASP A 159 -39.51 -6.47 11.43
C ASP A 159 -39.91 -7.93 11.68
N GLU A 160 -38.97 -8.81 12.09
CA GLU A 160 -39.32 -10.23 12.36
C GLU A 160 -40.09 -10.44 13.68
N PHE A 161 -39.91 -9.57 14.68
CA PHE A 161 -40.65 -9.68 15.95
C PHE A 161 -42.10 -9.19 15.85
N ASN A 162 -42.40 -8.26 14.95
CA ASN A 162 -43.76 -7.74 14.77
C ASN A 162 -44.63 -8.68 13.91
N GLU A 163 -44.09 -9.31 12.86
CA GLU A 163 -44.89 -10.24 12.05
C GLU A 163 -45.29 -11.50 12.83
N LEU A 164 -44.42 -12.01 13.71
CA LEU A 164 -44.75 -13.16 14.56
C LEU A 164 -45.82 -12.85 15.62
N GLN A 165 -45.86 -11.61 16.16
CA GLN A 165 -46.96 -11.19 17.04
C GLN A 165 -48.27 -10.95 16.28
N ILE A 166 -48.23 -10.40 15.06
CA ILE A 166 -49.43 -10.16 14.25
C ILE A 166 -50.07 -11.50 13.82
N ILE A 167 -49.27 -12.50 13.46
CA ILE A 167 -49.79 -13.83 13.09
C ILE A 167 -50.44 -14.53 14.30
N HIS A 168 -49.85 -14.44 15.49
CA HIS A 168 -50.42 -15.10 16.68
C HIS A 168 -51.72 -14.45 17.17
N VAL A 169 -51.84 -13.12 17.10
CA VAL A 169 -53.08 -12.40 17.44
C VAL A 169 -54.20 -12.73 16.46
N ARG A 170 -53.90 -12.88 15.16
CA ARG A 170 -54.93 -13.16 14.14
C ARG A 170 -55.58 -14.54 14.28
N TYR A 171 -54.89 -15.54 14.83
CA TYR A 171 -55.44 -16.88 15.05
C TYR A 171 -56.32 -16.98 16.31
N VAL A 172 -56.06 -16.18 17.34
CA VAL A 172 -56.82 -16.21 18.61
C VAL A 172 -58.21 -15.57 18.48
N TYR A 173 -58.43 -14.68 17.50
CA TYR A 173 -59.73 -14.03 17.27
C TYR A 173 -60.62 -14.69 16.21
N ILE A 174 -60.17 -15.81 15.60
CA ILE A 174 -60.92 -16.54 14.56
C ILE A 174 -61.43 -17.91 15.06
N THR A 175 -61.26 -18.23 16.34
CA THR A 175 -61.81 -19.44 16.98
C THR A 175 -62.77 -19.06 18.09
#